data_AF-A0A6B3I6N6-F1
#
_entry.id   AF-A0A6B3I6N6-F1
#
_cell.length_a   1.000
_cell.length_b   1.000
_cell.length_c   1.000
_cell.angle_alpha   90.00
_cell.angle_beta   90.00
_cell.angle_gamma   90.00
#
_symmetry.space_group_name_H-M   'P 1'
#
loop_
_entity.id
_entity.type
_entity.pdbx_description
1 polymer ?
#
loop_
_entity_poly.entity_id
_entity_poly.type
_entity_poly.pdbx_seq_one_letter_code
_entity_poly.pdbx_strand_id
1 'polypeptide(L)'
;MIVERAYAHVDSPDPGEWPWSVPCVRQFLAEGLRFRAPVTFLVGENGSGKSTLVEALAEGFGLDSYGGSLDWKYATSRGKSVLGERVRFDAAPRGRRMVGSRSARKGFFLRAETALDALERENFAPDSLSHGEGFLAAFREK
;
A
#
# COMPACT_ATOMS: atom_id res chain seq x y z
N MET A 1 -4.93 -9.45 12.58
CA MET A 1 -3.94 -9.01 11.56
C MET A 1 -4.07 -9.88 10.32
N ILE A 2 -3.81 -9.31 9.14
CA ILE A 2 -3.73 -10.05 7.87
C ILE A 2 -2.27 -10.36 7.55
N VAL A 3 -1.42 -9.35 7.68
CA VAL A 3 0.03 -9.41 7.46
C VAL A 3 0.71 -9.24 8.81
N GLU A 4 1.75 -10.03 9.08
CA GLU A 4 2.61 -9.88 10.26
C GLU A 4 3.87 -9.09 9.94
N ARG A 5 4.40 -9.26 8.72
CA ARG A 5 5.62 -8.59 8.28
C ARG A 5 5.58 -8.30 6.79
N ALA A 6 6.09 -7.14 6.39
CA ALA A 6 6.50 -6.85 5.02
C ALA A 6 8.02 -6.75 4.96
N TYR A 7 8.62 -7.19 3.86
CA TYR A 7 10.06 -7.11 3.63
C TYR A 7 10.35 -7.13 2.13
N ALA A 8 11.58 -6.83 1.72
CA ALA A 8 12.03 -7.02 0.36
C ALA A 8 13.44 -7.61 0.36
N HIS A 9 13.78 -8.37 -0.68
CA HIS A 9 15.12 -8.90 -0.89
C HIS A 9 15.72 -8.29 -2.15
N VAL A 10 16.95 -7.83 -2.04
CA VAL A 10 17.78 -7.31 -3.13
C VAL A 10 19.16 -7.88 -2.91
N ASP A 11 19.72 -8.57 -3.90
CA ASP A 11 20.99 -9.29 -3.72
C ASP A 11 22.16 -8.33 -3.42
N SER A 12 22.25 -7.23 -4.18
CA SER A 12 23.30 -6.22 -4.05
C SER A 12 22.77 -4.82 -4.43
N PRO A 13 21.98 -4.16 -3.56
CA PRO A 13 21.53 -2.79 -3.84
C PRO A 13 22.70 -1.81 -3.77
N ASP A 14 22.90 -0.99 -4.79
CA ASP A 14 23.82 0.15 -4.71
C ASP A 14 23.23 1.20 -3.75
N PRO A 15 23.88 1.49 -2.60
CA PRO A 15 23.35 2.44 -1.62
C PRO A 15 23.33 3.89 -2.12
N GLY A 16 23.96 4.20 -3.26
CA GLY A 16 23.88 5.50 -3.93
C GLY A 16 22.73 5.61 -4.94
N GLU A 17 22.17 4.50 -5.39
CA GLU A 17 21.16 4.45 -6.44
C GLU A 17 19.74 4.56 -5.87
N TRP A 18 18.85 5.30 -6.55
CA TRP A 18 17.43 5.31 -6.21
C TRP A 18 16.75 3.99 -6.65
N PRO A 19 15.85 3.40 -5.83
CA PRO A 19 15.33 3.87 -4.55
C PRO A 19 16.12 3.38 -3.33
N TRP A 20 17.22 2.64 -3.50
CA TRP A 20 17.96 2.01 -2.40
C TRP A 20 18.69 3.01 -1.49
N SER A 21 19.03 4.19 -2.03
CA SER A 21 19.62 5.30 -1.29
C SER A 21 18.63 6.03 -0.37
N VAL A 22 17.32 5.84 -0.58
CA VAL A 22 16.27 6.52 0.20
C VAL A 22 16.26 5.98 1.64
N PRO A 23 16.34 6.84 2.68
CA PRO A 23 16.52 6.40 4.06
C PRO A 23 15.50 5.36 4.55
N CYS A 24 14.21 5.61 4.31
CA CYS A 24 13.13 4.70 4.70
C CYS A 24 13.21 3.35 3.96
N VAL A 25 13.61 3.35 2.69
CA VAL A 25 13.78 2.14 1.88
C VAL A 25 14.97 1.33 2.37
N ARG A 26 16.10 1.99 2.64
CA ARG A 26 17.30 1.33 3.18
C ARG A 26 17.02 0.64 4.51
N GLN A 27 16.32 1.31 5.43
CA GLN A 27 15.92 0.71 6.70
C GLN A 27 14.97 -0.47 6.48
N PHE A 28 13.99 -0.33 5.57
CA PHE A 28 13.07 -1.40 5.23
C PHE A 28 13.78 -2.63 4.63
N LEU A 29 14.82 -2.45 3.82
CA LEU A 29 15.63 -3.57 3.30
C LEU A 29 16.43 -4.28 4.39
N ALA A 30 16.97 -3.52 5.36
CA ALA A 30 17.75 -4.08 6.46
C ALA A 30 16.89 -4.84 7.48
N GLU A 31 15.72 -4.29 7.85
CA GLU A 31 14.93 -4.75 8.99
C GLU A 31 13.60 -5.41 8.58
N GLY A 32 13.02 -4.97 7.47
CA GLY A 32 11.60 -5.16 7.15
C GLY A 32 10.69 -4.35 8.09
N LEU A 33 9.38 -4.49 7.89
CA LEU A 33 8.35 -3.82 8.68
C LEU A 33 7.44 -4.86 9.35
N ARG A 34 7.43 -4.93 10.68
CA ARG A 34 6.51 -5.78 11.43
C ARG A 34 5.25 -5.01 11.84
N PHE A 35 4.08 -5.57 11.53
CA PHE A 35 2.79 -4.98 11.90
C PHE A 35 2.34 -5.51 13.25
N ARG A 36 2.43 -4.67 14.29
CA ARG A 36 2.07 -5.03 15.68
C ARG A 36 0.63 -4.65 16.04
N ALA A 37 0.01 -3.78 15.24
CA ALA A 37 -1.36 -3.31 15.43
C ALA A 37 -2.08 -3.18 14.07
N PRO A 38 -3.42 -3.17 14.04
CA PRO A 38 -4.20 -2.98 12.81
C PRO A 38 -3.94 -1.63 12.12
N VAL A 39 -3.50 -0.63 12.87
CA VAL A 39 -3.13 0.70 12.37
C VAL A 39 -1.65 0.92 12.64
N THR A 40 -0.90 1.26 11.58
CA THR A 40 0.53 1.55 11.65
C THR A 40 0.77 2.93 11.07
N PHE A 41 1.41 3.81 11.84
CA PHE A 41 1.82 5.13 11.40
C PHE A 41 3.29 5.10 10.98
N LEU A 42 3.60 5.71 9.84
CA LEU A 42 4.98 5.97 9.42
C LEU A 42 5.26 7.47 9.60
N VAL A 43 6.24 7.81 10.44
CA VAL A 43 6.56 9.19 10.81
C VAL A 43 8.02 9.48 10.48
N GLY A 44 8.31 10.70 10.02
CA GLY A 44 9.64 11.14 9.65
C GLY A 44 9.59 12.37 8.74
N GLU A 45 10.75 12.97 8.46
CA GLU A 45 10.87 14.21 7.68
C GLU A 45 10.39 14.07 6.23
N ASN A 46 10.02 15.20 5.60
CA ASN A 46 9.69 15.22 4.17
C ASN A 46 10.92 14.81 3.34
N GLY A 47 10.69 13.99 2.31
CA GLY A 47 11.78 13.42 1.51
C GLY A 47 12.43 12.16 2.10
N SER A 48 12.07 11.72 3.31
CA SER A 48 12.66 10.50 3.91
C SER A 48 12.26 9.19 3.23
N GLY A 49 11.29 9.22 2.31
CA GLY A 49 10.83 8.04 1.56
C GLY A 49 9.59 7.33 2.09
N LYS A 50 8.83 7.95 3.01
CA LYS A 50 7.58 7.37 3.56
C LYS A 50 6.59 6.99 2.46
N SER A 51 6.30 7.92 1.54
CA SER A 51 5.38 7.67 0.42
C SER A 51 5.89 6.56 -0.49
N THR A 52 7.19 6.57 -0.81
CA THR A 52 7.83 5.52 -1.62
C THR A 52 7.66 4.13 -1.00
N LEU A 53 7.84 4.00 0.31
CA LEU A 53 7.62 2.73 1.00
C LEU A 53 6.15 2.31 0.94
N VAL A 54 5.22 3.22 1.24
CA VAL A 54 3.78 2.95 1.28
C VAL A 54 3.24 2.54 -0.11
N GLU A 55 3.68 3.22 -1.16
CA GLU A 55 3.36 2.88 -2.55
C GLU A 55 3.90 1.49 -2.90
N ALA A 56 5.16 1.19 -2.56
CA ALA A 56 5.73 -0.13 -2.83
C ALA A 56 5.04 -1.26 -2.04
N LEU A 57 4.56 -1.00 -0.82
CA LEU A 57 3.74 -1.95 -0.07
C LEU A 57 2.41 -2.20 -0.80
N ALA A 58 1.74 -1.16 -1.30
CA ALA A 58 0.51 -1.31 -2.09
C ALA A 58 0.75 -2.16 -3.36
N GLU A 59 1.80 -1.84 -4.12
CA GLU A 59 2.19 -2.56 -5.35
C GLU A 59 2.58 -4.02 -5.07
N GLY A 60 3.34 -4.25 -4.00
CA GLY A 60 3.71 -5.59 -3.55
C GLY A 60 2.48 -6.42 -3.22
N PHE A 61 1.52 -5.81 -2.52
CA PHE A 61 0.26 -6.46 -2.19
C PHE A 61 -0.61 -6.66 -3.44
N GLY A 62 -0.38 -5.88 -4.49
CA GLY A 62 -1.06 -5.98 -5.78
C GLY A 62 -2.19 -4.97 -5.95
N LEU A 63 -2.27 -3.97 -5.07
CA LEU A 63 -3.16 -2.82 -5.16
C LEU A 63 -2.60 -1.82 -6.19
N ASP A 64 -3.46 -0.94 -6.73
CA ASP A 64 -3.01 0.17 -7.58
C ASP A 64 -2.41 1.30 -6.72
N SER A 65 -1.15 1.67 -6.99
CA SER A 65 -0.41 2.70 -6.24
C SER A 65 -0.80 4.14 -6.55
N TYR A 66 -1.73 4.39 -7.49
CA TYR A 66 -2.30 5.72 -7.73
C TYR A 66 -3.64 5.97 -7.01
N GLY A 67 -4.16 4.98 -6.31
CA GLY A 67 -5.52 4.99 -5.77
C GLY A 67 -6.32 3.86 -6.41
N GLY A 68 -6.94 2.99 -5.63
CA GLY A 68 -7.52 1.77 -6.20
C GLY A 68 -7.97 0.71 -5.22
N SER A 69 -9.10 0.06 -5.51
CA SER A 69 -9.32 -1.35 -5.17
C SER A 69 -8.61 -2.24 -6.20
N LEU A 70 -8.47 -3.53 -5.89
CA LEU A 70 -8.07 -4.54 -6.87
C LEU A 70 -8.99 -4.64 -8.10
N ASP A 71 -10.19 -4.06 -8.02
CA ASP A 71 -11.22 -4.10 -9.06
C ASP A 71 -11.15 -2.94 -10.06
N TRP A 72 -10.29 -1.92 -9.83
CA TRP A 72 -10.21 -0.75 -10.71
C TRP A 72 -8.82 -0.10 -10.71
N LYS A 73 -8.49 0.52 -11.84
CA LYS A 73 -7.22 1.22 -12.07
C LYS A 73 -7.51 2.68 -12.38
N TYR A 74 -6.93 3.60 -11.60
CA TYR A 74 -7.23 5.05 -11.67
C TYR A 74 -6.57 5.75 -12.87
N ALA A 75 -5.44 5.21 -13.32
CA ALA A 75 -4.70 5.68 -14.48
C ALA A 75 -4.19 4.47 -15.28
N THR A 76 -3.63 4.71 -16.47
CA THR A 76 -2.88 3.69 -17.23
C THR A 76 -1.90 3.04 -16.27
N SER A 77 -2.22 1.81 -15.82
CA SER A 77 -1.46 1.10 -14.78
C SER A 77 0.01 1.14 -15.14
N ARG A 78 0.76 2.01 -14.46
CA ARG A 78 2.21 1.97 -14.56
C ARG A 78 2.64 0.61 -14.04
N GLY A 79 3.73 0.10 -14.59
CA GLY A 79 4.39 -1.07 -14.01
C GLY A 79 4.70 -0.80 -12.54
N LYS A 80 4.81 -1.88 -11.77
CA LYS A 80 5.27 -1.77 -10.38
C LYS A 80 6.62 -1.04 -10.35
N SER A 81 6.86 -0.26 -9.30
CA SER A 81 8.20 0.24 -9.02
C SER A 81 9.17 -0.92 -8.78
N VAL A 82 10.47 -0.68 -8.97
CA VAL A 82 11.51 -1.68 -8.70
C VAL A 82 11.47 -2.19 -7.25
N LEU A 83 11.07 -1.34 -6.29
CA LEU A 83 10.86 -1.76 -4.91
C LEU A 83 9.57 -2.59 -4.77
N GLY A 84 8.46 -2.13 -5.34
CA GLY A 84 7.16 -2.81 -5.28
C GLY A 84 7.15 -4.22 -5.88
N GLU A 85 7.98 -4.48 -6.90
CA GLU A 85 8.20 -5.83 -7.44
C GLU A 85 8.86 -6.80 -6.45
N ARG A 86 9.65 -6.26 -5.51
CA ARG A 86 10.48 -7.03 -4.57
C ARG A 86 9.86 -7.15 -3.20
N VAL A 87 8.84 -6.34 -2.89
CA VAL A 87 8.09 -6.46 -1.63
C VAL A 87 7.41 -7.83 -1.52
N ARG A 88 7.53 -8.43 -0.35
CA ARG A 88 6.93 -9.70 0.08
C ARG A 88 6.26 -9.51 1.43
N PHE A 89 5.34 -10.41 1.76
CA PHE A 89 4.55 -10.36 2.98
C PHE A 89 4.50 -11.71 3.66
N ASP A 90 4.75 -11.72 4.96
CA ASP A 90 4.45 -12.83 5.84
C ASP A 90 3.00 -12.69 6.31
N ALA A 91 2.19 -13.71 6.01
CA ALA A 91 0.78 -13.72 6.37
C ALA A 91 0.57 -14.09 7.83
N ALA A 92 -0.25 -13.32 8.53
CA ALA A 92 -0.81 -13.73 9.82
C ALA A 92 -1.75 -14.93 9.63
N PRO A 93 -2.05 -15.73 10.68
CA PRO A 93 -2.94 -16.88 10.59
C PRO A 93 -4.28 -16.58 9.90
N ARG A 94 -4.90 -15.43 10.20
CA ARG A 94 -6.18 -14.99 9.59
C ARG A 94 -6.04 -14.49 8.15
N GLY A 95 -4.84 -14.08 7.74
CA GLY A 95 -4.57 -13.51 6.42
C GLY A 95 -3.97 -14.48 5.41
N ARG A 96 -3.67 -15.73 5.78
CA ARG A 96 -3.02 -16.73 4.88
C ARG A 96 -3.72 -16.88 3.53
N ARG A 97 -5.06 -16.98 3.53
CA ARG A 97 -5.85 -17.05 2.29
C ARG A 97 -5.68 -15.80 1.45
N MET A 98 -5.74 -14.63 2.09
CA MET A 98 -5.67 -13.34 1.41
C MET A 98 -4.29 -13.07 0.82
N VAL A 99 -3.21 -13.32 1.57
CA VAL A 99 -1.84 -13.08 1.09
C VAL A 99 -1.41 -14.13 0.06
N GLY A 100 -1.78 -15.40 0.28
CA GLY A 100 -1.33 -16.55 -0.51
C GLY A 100 -2.00 -16.71 -1.88
N SER A 101 -3.17 -16.11 -2.11
CA SER A 101 -3.83 -16.14 -3.42
C SER A 101 -4.14 -14.74 -3.92
N ARG A 102 -3.68 -14.42 -5.14
CA ARG A 102 -3.95 -13.13 -5.79
C ARG A 102 -5.45 -12.87 -5.96
N SER A 103 -6.27 -13.89 -6.23
CA SER A 103 -7.73 -13.75 -6.37
C SER A 103 -8.45 -13.57 -5.03
N ALA A 104 -7.81 -13.90 -3.91
CA ALA A 104 -8.35 -13.72 -2.58
C ALA A 104 -7.93 -12.39 -1.93
N ARG A 105 -7.03 -11.64 -2.58
CA ARG A 105 -6.60 -10.32 -2.10
C ARG A 105 -7.79 -9.37 -2.14
N LYS A 106 -7.97 -8.67 -1.03
CA LYS A 106 -8.90 -7.55 -0.89
C LYS A 106 -8.15 -6.44 -0.17
N GLY A 107 -8.37 -5.21 -0.60
CA GLY A 107 -7.73 -4.05 -0.01
C GLY A 107 -7.81 -2.86 -0.94
N PHE A 108 -7.53 -1.70 -0.36
CA PHE A 108 -7.52 -0.44 -1.06
C PHE A 108 -6.23 0.30 -0.76
N PHE A 109 -5.76 1.06 -1.73
CA PHE A 109 -4.72 2.06 -1.53
C PHE A 109 -5.30 3.42 -1.86
N LEU A 110 -5.06 4.41 -1.00
CA LEU A 110 -5.58 5.76 -1.14
C LEU A 110 -4.44 6.76 -0.97
N ARG A 111 -4.41 7.76 -1.85
CA ARG A 111 -3.52 8.91 -1.75
C ARG A 111 -4.36 10.13 -1.42
N ALA A 112 -3.87 11.08 -0.64
CA ALA A 112 -4.66 12.25 -0.27
C ALA A 112 -5.08 13.06 -1.51
N GLU A 113 -4.21 13.12 -2.51
CA GLU A 113 -4.41 13.82 -3.77
C GLU A 113 -5.40 13.14 -4.73
N THR A 114 -5.70 11.85 -4.53
CA THR A 114 -6.64 11.09 -5.39
C THR A 114 -7.81 10.49 -4.62
N ALA A 115 -7.89 10.73 -3.31
CA ALA A 115 -8.91 10.14 -2.45
C ALA A 115 -10.32 10.62 -2.78
N LEU A 116 -10.48 11.90 -3.16
CA LEU A 116 -11.80 12.46 -3.45
C LEU A 116 -12.42 11.86 -4.71
N ASP A 117 -11.73 11.94 -5.86
CA ASP A 117 -12.29 11.35 -7.09
C ASP A 117 -12.32 9.80 -7.08
N ALA A 118 -11.58 9.13 -6.18
CA ALA A 118 -11.77 7.71 -5.89
C ALA A 118 -13.10 7.42 -5.17
N LEU A 119 -13.49 8.26 -4.20
CA LEU A 119 -14.75 8.12 -3.47
C LEU A 119 -15.97 8.53 -4.31
N GLU A 120 -15.85 9.59 -5.10
CA GLU A 120 -16.91 10.05 -6.02
C GLU A 120 -17.27 8.96 -7.05
N ARG A 121 -16.27 8.28 -7.60
CA ARG A 121 -16.48 7.29 -8.68
C ARG A 121 -17.00 5.94 -8.24
N GLU A 122 -16.78 5.56 -7.00
CA GLU A 122 -17.44 4.38 -6.40
C GLU A 122 -18.88 4.71 -5.97
N ASN A 123 -19.43 5.86 -6.40
CA ASN A 123 -20.80 6.29 -6.15
C ASN A 123 -21.14 6.45 -4.66
N PHE A 124 -20.14 6.64 -3.81
CA PHE A 124 -20.33 6.84 -2.37
C PHE A 124 -20.87 8.24 -2.01
N ALA A 125 -21.38 8.98 -2.99
CA ALA A 125 -22.06 10.26 -2.87
C ALA A 125 -21.45 11.16 -1.77
N PRO A 126 -20.17 11.55 -1.90
CA PRO A 126 -19.44 12.29 -0.87
C PRO A 126 -20.09 13.63 -0.52
N ASP A 127 -20.91 14.17 -1.43
CA ASP A 127 -21.64 15.43 -1.29
C ASP A 127 -22.92 15.28 -0.44
N SER A 128 -23.33 14.04 -0.14
CA SER A 128 -24.54 13.71 0.62
C SER A 128 -24.27 13.04 1.97
N LEU A 129 -22.99 12.80 2.29
CA LEU A 129 -22.51 12.19 3.53
C LEU A 129 -21.42 13.09 4.15
N SER A 130 -21.18 12.97 5.47
CA SER A 130 -20.02 13.64 6.05
C SER A 130 -18.71 13.01 5.52
N HIS A 131 -17.60 13.78 5.51
CA HIS A 131 -16.29 13.32 5.02
C HIS A 131 -15.84 11.97 5.61
N GLY A 132 -16.21 11.68 6.86
CA GLY A 132 -15.92 10.38 7.51
C GLY A 132 -16.90 9.26 7.12
N GLU A 133 -18.17 9.58 6.86
CA GLU A 133 -19.18 8.59 6.48
C GLU A 133 -19.06 8.15 5.03
N GLY A 134 -18.76 9.07 4.10
CA GLY A 134 -18.45 8.71 2.71
C GLY A 134 -17.22 7.81 2.61
N PHE A 135 -16.19 8.09 3.43
CA PHE A 135 -15.04 7.21 3.57
C PHE A 135 -15.45 5.83 4.10
N LEU A 136 -16.19 5.75 5.21
CA LEU A 136 -16.62 4.48 5.81
C LEU A 136 -17.58 3.65 4.93
N ALA A 137 -18.42 4.31 4.14
CA ALA A 137 -19.33 3.66 3.19
C ALA A 137 -18.53 2.83 2.16
N ALA A 138 -17.39 3.37 1.69
CA ALA A 138 -16.49 2.66 0.80
C ALA A 138 -15.92 1.35 1.35
N PHE A 139 -15.86 1.20 2.67
CA PHE A 139 -15.36 -0.01 3.33
C PHE A 139 -16.45 -0.99 3.76
N ARG A 140 -17.74 -0.61 3.72
CA ARG A 140 -18.85 -1.46 4.19
C ARG A 140 -19.42 -2.40 3.13
N GLU A 141 -19.23 -2.08 1.85
CA GLU A 141 -19.85 -2.84 0.73
C GLU A 141 -18.95 -3.91 0.07
N LYS A 142 -17.75 -4.22 0.60
CA LYS A 142 -16.84 -5.28 0.07
C LYS A 142 -16.39 -6.33 1.08
#